data_AF-A0A2B8BCY9-F1
#
_entry.id   AF-A0A2B8BCY9-F1
#
_cell.length_a   1.000
_cell.length_b   1.000
_cell.length_c   1.000
_cell.angle_alpha   90.00
_cell.angle_beta   90.00
_cell.angle_gamma   90.00
#
_symmetry.space_group_name_H-M   'P 1'
#
loop_
_entity.id
_entity.type
_entity.pdbx_description
1 polymer ?
#
loop_
_entity_poly.entity_id
_entity_poly.type
_entity_poly.pdbx_seq_one_letter_code
_entity_poly.pdbx_strand_id
1 'polypeptide(L)'
;MKAITASRLRDGEVVFLGEGGVWVESFAEAALFQRSEADAVLADAKAKAEREQFGVDIYAFEVVEQDGVPVPATMRERIRTAGPTVRLDLGKQAA
;
A
#
# COMPACT_ATOMS: atom_id res chain seq x y z
N MET A 1 -5.08 -8.93 -8.71
CA MET A 1 -5.79 -7.93 -7.87
C MET A 1 -4.95 -6.67 -7.84
N LYS A 2 -5.47 -5.57 -7.30
CA LYS A 2 -4.68 -4.37 -7.01
C LYS A 2 -4.78 -4.01 -5.54
N ALA A 3 -3.70 -3.45 -4.99
CA ALA A 3 -3.72 -2.75 -3.71
C ALA A 3 -3.37 -1.29 -3.96
N ILE A 4 -3.73 -0.41 -3.04
CA ILE A 4 -3.43 1.03 -3.11
C ILE A 4 -2.43 1.36 -2.01
N THR A 5 -1.37 2.10 -2.36
CA THR A 5 -0.35 2.58 -1.42
C THR A 5 -0.21 4.08 -1.48
N ALA A 6 0.35 4.65 -0.41
CA ALA A 6 0.78 6.04 -0.32
C ALA A 6 2.07 6.13 0.49
N SER A 7 2.76 7.27 0.40
CA SER A 7 3.71 7.70 1.43
C SER A 7 3.01 8.72 2.33
N ARG A 8 2.88 8.41 3.62
CA ARG A 8 2.25 9.30 4.60
C ARG A 8 3.08 10.57 4.77
N LEU A 9 2.45 11.72 4.69
CA LEU A 9 3.16 13.00 4.63
C LEU A 9 3.91 13.35 5.91
N ARG A 10 3.40 12.89 7.07
CA ARG A 10 3.92 13.28 8.38
C ARG A 10 5.31 12.71 8.69
N ASP A 11 5.57 11.49 8.24
CA ASP A 11 6.75 10.71 8.62
C ASP A 11 7.37 9.92 7.46
N GLY A 12 6.77 9.96 6.28
CA GLY A 12 7.25 9.25 5.10
C GLY A 12 6.92 7.76 5.10
N GLU A 13 6.15 7.27 6.09
CA GLU A 13 5.83 5.85 6.21
C GLU A 13 5.05 5.36 4.98
N VAL A 14 5.39 4.16 4.50
CA VAL A 14 4.60 3.52 3.46
C VAL A 14 3.33 3.01 4.08
N VAL A 15 2.18 3.42 3.57
CA VAL A 15 0.88 2.93 4.03
C VAL A 15 0.10 2.32 2.88
N PHE A 16 -0.88 1.49 3.22
CA PHE A 16 -1.77 0.79 2.30
C PHE A 16 -3.22 1.11 2.63
N LEU A 17 -4.08 1.16 1.62
CA LEU A 17 -5.51 1.34 1.84
C LEU A 17 -6.11 0.01 2.32
N GLY A 18 -6.60 -0.01 3.56
CA GLY A 18 -7.33 -1.10 4.17
C GLY A 18 -8.85 -1.01 3.92
N GLU A 19 -9.59 -1.89 4.59
CA GLU A 19 -11.05 -1.88 4.55
C GLU A 19 -11.63 -0.55 5.05
N GLY A 20 -12.81 -0.17 4.54
CA GLY A 20 -13.48 1.07 4.93
C GLY A 20 -12.74 2.37 4.55
N GLY A 21 -11.68 2.30 3.73
CA GLY A 21 -10.90 3.45 3.31
C GLY A 21 -10.00 4.02 4.43
N VAL A 22 -9.58 3.15 5.36
CA VAL A 22 -8.62 3.44 6.42
C VAL A 22 -7.22 3.11 5.94
N TRP A 23 -6.24 3.98 6.23
CA TRP A 23 -4.84 3.72 5.90
C TRP A 23 -4.18 2.86 6.99
N VAL A 24 -3.55 1.75 6.59
CA VAL A 24 -2.87 0.79 7.46
C VAL A 24 -1.38 0.71 7.12
N GLU A 25 -0.55 0.30 8.08
CA GLU A 25 0.91 0.24 7.89
C GLU A 25 1.35 -1.12 7.35
N SER A 26 0.62 -2.20 7.67
CA SER A 26 0.92 -3.55 7.19
C SER A 26 0.24 -3.83 5.85
N PHE A 27 0.98 -4.44 4.92
CA PHE A 27 0.40 -4.95 3.69
C PHE A 27 -0.58 -6.11 3.93
N ALA A 28 -0.41 -6.87 5.02
CA ALA A 28 -1.31 -7.96 5.37
C ALA A 28 -2.73 -7.47 5.72
N GLU A 29 -2.86 -6.20 6.11
CA GLU A 29 -4.14 -5.55 6.43
C GLU A 29 -4.70 -4.73 5.25
N ALA A 30 -3.99 -4.70 4.12
CA ALA A 30 -4.39 -3.96 2.94
C ALA A 30 -5.63 -4.62 2.29
N ALA A 31 -6.57 -3.79 1.86
CA ALA A 31 -7.68 -4.25 1.03
C ALA A 31 -7.17 -4.56 -0.38
N LEU A 32 -7.64 -5.68 -0.92
CA LEU A 32 -7.35 -6.11 -2.29
C LEU A 32 -8.57 -5.89 -3.17
N PHE A 33 -8.37 -5.15 -4.24
CA PHE A 33 -9.40 -4.75 -5.17
C PHE A 33 -9.29 -5.52 -6.47
N GLN A 34 -10.43 -5.82 -7.08
CA GLN A 34 -10.51 -6.24 -8.47
C GLN A 34 -9.97 -5.13 -9.38
N ARG A 35 -9.42 -5.51 -10.53
CA ARG A 35 -8.85 -4.53 -11.47
C ARG A 35 -9.88 -3.51 -11.96
N SER A 36 -11.14 -3.92 -12.09
CA SER A 36 -12.26 -3.10 -12.56
C SER A 36 -12.72 -2.04 -11.55
N GLU A 37 -12.48 -2.24 -10.26
CA GLU A 37 -12.94 -1.32 -9.19
C GLU A 37 -11.81 -0.43 -8.65
N ALA A 38 -10.56 -0.87 -8.78
CA ALA A 38 -9.40 -0.22 -8.18
C ALA A 38 -9.21 1.25 -8.59
N ASP A 39 -9.53 1.62 -9.83
CA ASP A 39 -9.33 3.00 -10.30
C ASP A 39 -10.34 3.97 -9.67
N ALA A 40 -11.58 3.51 -9.41
CA ALA A 40 -12.59 4.30 -8.70
C ALA A 40 -12.20 4.49 -7.24
N VAL A 41 -11.80 3.40 -6.56
CA VAL A 41 -11.33 3.45 -5.17
C VAL A 41 -10.09 4.35 -5.04
N LEU A 42 -9.17 4.29 -6.00
CA LEU A 42 -7.99 5.13 -6.04
C LEU A 42 -8.35 6.62 -6.16
N ALA A 43 -9.33 6.96 -7.00
CA ALA A 43 -9.78 8.35 -7.15
C ALA A 43 -10.35 8.90 -5.84
N ASP A 44 -11.19 8.12 -5.15
CA ASP A 44 -11.77 8.50 -3.86
C ASP A 44 -10.70 8.64 -2.77
N ALA A 45 -9.75 7.69 -2.71
CA ALA A 45 -8.64 7.72 -1.78
C ALA A 45 -7.75 8.94 -1.99
N LYS A 46 -7.45 9.31 -3.25
CA LYS A 46 -6.70 10.53 -3.59
C LYS A 46 -7.43 11.79 -3.14
N ALA A 47 -8.71 11.92 -3.48
CA ALA A 47 -9.50 13.09 -3.13
C ALA A 47 -9.61 13.27 -1.61
N LYS A 48 -9.78 12.18 -0.86
CA LYS A 48 -9.79 12.22 0.61
C LYS A 48 -8.42 12.63 1.17
N ALA A 49 -7.35 11.98 0.72
CA ALA A 49 -6.00 12.26 1.20
C ALA A 49 -5.52 13.68 0.88
N GLU A 50 -5.94 14.27 -0.26
CA GLU A 50 -5.66 15.67 -0.61
C GLU A 50 -6.35 16.63 0.37
N ARG A 51 -7.64 16.43 0.65
CA ARG A 51 -8.39 17.25 1.62
C ARG A 51 -7.80 17.16 3.03
N GLU A 52 -7.36 15.97 3.43
CA GLU A 52 -6.79 15.71 4.76
C GLU A 52 -5.28 16.00 4.83
N GLN A 53 -4.64 16.33 3.70
CA GLN A 53 -3.18 16.46 3.57
C GLN A 53 -2.44 15.25 4.17
N PHE A 54 -2.98 14.05 3.93
CA PHE A 54 -2.54 12.82 4.59
C PHE A 54 -1.32 12.17 3.91
N GLY A 55 -1.28 12.13 2.57
CA GLY A 55 -0.29 11.35 1.85
C GLY A 55 -0.02 11.83 0.43
N VAL A 56 1.14 11.41 -0.08
CA VAL A 56 1.64 11.67 -1.44
C VAL A 56 1.99 10.36 -2.14
N ASP A 57 2.26 10.42 -3.44
CA ASP A 57 2.54 9.24 -4.28
C ASP A 57 1.48 8.15 -4.08
N ILE A 58 0.20 8.54 -4.18
CA ILE A 58 -0.94 7.64 -3.99
C ILE A 58 -1.20 6.92 -5.32
N TYR A 59 -1.04 5.61 -5.34
CA TYR A 59 -1.23 4.81 -6.55
C TYR A 59 -1.69 3.38 -6.26
N ALA A 60 -2.30 2.76 -7.27
CA ALA A 60 -2.64 1.35 -7.26
C ALA A 60 -1.52 0.53 -7.92
N PHE A 61 -1.22 -0.65 -7.39
CA PHE A 61 -0.22 -1.57 -7.92
C PHE A 61 -0.75 -2.99 -8.01
N GLU A 62 -0.17 -3.80 -8.88
CA GLU A 62 -0.59 -5.19 -9.09
C GLU A 62 -0.16 -6.11 -7.95
N VAL A 63 -1.10 -6.93 -7.50
CA VAL A 63 -0.92 -8.01 -6.52
C VAL A 63 -1.24 -9.33 -7.22
N VAL A 64 -0.28 -10.24 -7.16
CA VAL A 64 -0.38 -11.60 -7.69
C VAL A 64 -0.51 -12.58 -6.55
N GLU A 65 -1.01 -13.77 -6.84
CA GLU A 65 -1.05 -14.87 -5.87
C GLU A 65 0.18 -15.75 -6.07
N GLN A 66 0.87 -16.05 -4.99
CA GLN A 66 1.98 -17.00 -4.94
C GLN A 66 1.74 -17.95 -3.79
N ASP A 67 1.60 -19.24 -4.08
CA ASP A 67 1.34 -20.29 -3.07
C ASP A 67 0.11 -19.99 -2.19
N GLY A 68 -0.94 -19.40 -2.78
CA GLY A 68 -2.16 -19.00 -2.07
C GLY A 68 -2.03 -17.71 -1.25
N VAL A 69 -0.87 -17.04 -1.29
CA VAL A 69 -0.60 -15.80 -0.56
C VAL A 69 -0.55 -14.62 -1.53
N PRO A 70 -1.29 -13.52 -1.26
CA PRO A 70 -1.17 -12.29 -2.03
C PRO A 70 0.21 -11.66 -1.85
N VAL A 71 0.91 -11.39 -2.95
CA VAL A 71 2.23 -10.75 -2.95
C VAL A 71 2.30 -9.65 -4.01
N PRO A 72 3.05 -8.55 -3.75
CA PRO A 72 3.24 -7.52 -4.77
C PRO A 72 3.92 -8.07 -6.03
N ALA A 73 3.44 -7.66 -7.20
CA ALA A 73 3.94 -8.15 -8.49
C ALA A 73 5.35 -7.65 -8.80
N THR A 74 5.72 -6.45 -8.34
CA THR A 74 7.01 -5.83 -8.68
C THR A 74 7.94 -5.75 -7.46
N MET A 75 9.24 -5.69 -7.73
CA MET A 75 10.26 -5.55 -6.70
C MET A 75 10.12 -4.24 -5.90
N ARG A 76 9.70 -3.15 -6.54
CA ARG A 76 9.51 -1.86 -5.85
C ARG A 76 8.50 -2.00 -4.72
N GLU A 77 7.35 -2.59 -4.99
CA GLU A 77 6.31 -2.77 -3.97
C GLU A 77 6.66 -3.86 -2.96
N ARG A 78 7.43 -4.89 -3.34
CA ARG A 78 8.00 -5.84 -2.35
C ARG A 78 8.90 -5.13 -1.34
N ILE A 79 9.75 -4.20 -1.79
CA ILE A 79 10.59 -3.40 -0.89
C ILE A 79 9.72 -2.44 -0.06
N ARG A 80 8.71 -1.79 -0.65
CA ARG A 80 7.80 -0.90 0.12
C ARG A 80 6.98 -1.62 1.19
N THR A 81 6.66 -2.89 0.98
CA THR A 81 5.86 -3.71 1.91
C THR A 81 6.72 -4.34 3.01
N ALA A 82 7.95 -4.75 2.69
CA ALA A 82 8.89 -5.25 3.68
C ALA A 82 9.60 -4.11 4.41
N GLY A 83 10.27 -3.22 3.69
CA GLY A 83 11.17 -2.21 4.23
C GLY A 83 12.54 -2.26 3.55
N PRO A 84 13.55 -1.57 4.11
CA PRO A 84 14.89 -1.54 3.55
C PRO A 84 15.47 -2.95 3.32
N THR A 85 16.18 -3.13 2.20
CA THR A 85 16.90 -4.37 1.87
C THR A 85 18.29 -4.46 2.52
N VAL A 86 18.72 -3.37 3.16
CA VAL A 86 19.95 -3.26 3.96
C VAL A 86 19.52 -2.72 5.33
N ARG A 87 20.16 -3.21 6.40
CA ARG A 87 19.70 -2.98 7.79
C ARG A 87 18.27 -3.49 8.00
N LEU A 88 18.11 -4.81 7.86
CA LEU A 88 16.83 -5.50 8.00
C LEU A 88 16.20 -5.30 9.39
N ASP A 89 16.99 -4.88 10.37
CA ASP A 89 16.58 -4.46 11.71
C ASP A 89 15.75 -3.17 11.76
N LEU A 90 15.66 -2.43 10.65
CA LEU A 90 14.98 -1.13 10.57
C LEU A 90 13.71 -1.15 9.69
N GLY A 91 13.39 -2.27 9.04
CA GLY A 91 12.22 -2.40 8.18
C GLY A 91 11.00 -2.98 8.90
N LYS A 92 9.86 -3.06 8.20
CA LYS A 92 8.63 -3.68 8.74
C LYS A 92 8.81 -5.16 9.01
N GLN A 93 9.79 -5.80 8.38
CA GLN A 93 10.18 -7.18 8.67
C GLN A 93 10.84 -7.39 10.04
N ALA A 94 11.19 -6.32 10.77
CA ALA A 94 11.79 -6.39 12.11
C ALA A 94 10.76 -6.31 13.25
N ALA A 95 9.50 -5.97 12.95
CA ALA A 95 8.41 -5.79 13.89
C ALA A 95 7.62 -7.08 14.15
#